data_AF-A0A8X6YRT6-F1
#
_entry.id   AF-A0A8X6YRT6-F1
#
_cell.length_a   1.000
_cell.length_b   1.000
_cell.length_c   1.000
_cell.angle_alpha   90.00
_cell.angle_beta   90.00
_cell.angle_gamma   90.00
#
_symmetry.space_group_name_H-M   'P 1'
#
loop_
_entity.id
_entity.type
_entity.pdbx_description
1 polymer ?
#
loop_
_entity_poly.entity_id
_entity_poly.type
_entity_poly.pdbx_seq_one_letter_code
_entity_poly.pdbx_strand_id
1 'polypeptide(L)'
;MAQKRKLDYYDDDFDFDTESLSSFESDEDFVHSISSSEDDSSDEEDFLSVRQWCKIDSSSPAPSRFSFICDVGMKACVTNISDPLEYFELFFTDEIVNHIVTEANIFAAENLNKFKSKEHSRTHHWSETNANELRVFFATLILQGIITKPTLRMFWSKRKNENTDSSHPQPKLKKIWTVLNYLQKKFSEVYTPEQDICIDESLLLYKERLSWTQYLPLKRARFGIKMFMLCESHSGYVWSIIIYVGKGTDVSEENKECSFSTQVVLTLSKPLLNKGYCLTMDNYYNSPELGEMLLKSKTDFFGTLRPNRKDLPKVLKTEKLKKGDLLAYQRDGFVSSMRRAESMSSGTGCGRGQNIYWN
;
A
#
# COMPACT_ATOMS: atom_id res chain seq x y z
N MET A 1 14.88 46.42 -26.70
CA MET A 1 15.83 46.19 -25.61
C MET A 1 15.12 45.36 -24.55
N ALA A 2 15.40 44.06 -24.43
CA ALA A 2 14.74 43.16 -23.49
C ALA A 2 15.75 42.11 -23.01
N GLN A 3 16.12 42.16 -21.73
CA GLN A 3 17.10 41.24 -21.16
C GLN A 3 16.43 39.88 -20.86
N LYS A 4 16.88 38.82 -21.54
CA LYS A 4 16.71 37.45 -21.05
C LYS A 4 17.49 37.32 -19.74
N ARG A 5 16.79 37.16 -18.61
CA ARG A 5 17.41 36.62 -17.39
C ARG A 5 17.73 35.15 -17.64
N LYS A 6 19.01 34.78 -17.62
CA LYS A 6 19.41 33.41 -17.31
C LYS A 6 19.00 33.14 -15.86
N LEU A 7 18.36 32.01 -15.60
CA LEU A 7 18.48 31.35 -14.30
C LEU A 7 19.65 30.39 -14.45
N ASP A 8 20.75 30.67 -13.76
CA ASP A 8 21.86 29.73 -13.66
C ASP A 8 21.46 28.66 -12.64
N TYR A 9 21.19 27.46 -13.16
CA TYR A 9 20.90 26.27 -12.36
C TYR A 9 22.23 25.71 -11.88
N TYR A 10 22.48 25.81 -10.57
CA TYR A 10 23.63 25.14 -9.95
C TYR A 10 23.30 23.67 -9.75
N ASP A 11 23.89 22.82 -10.59
CA ASP A 11 24.11 21.41 -10.24
C ASP A 11 25.13 21.35 -9.11
N ASP A 12 24.67 21.07 -7.89
CA ASP A 12 25.52 20.52 -6.83
C ASP A 12 25.70 19.03 -7.13
N ASP A 13 26.72 18.70 -7.92
CA ASP A 13 27.25 17.33 -8.04
C ASP A 13 27.74 16.88 -6.66
N PHE A 14 26.87 16.19 -5.92
CA PHE A 14 27.25 15.54 -4.68
C PHE A 14 27.80 14.15 -5.02
N ASP A 15 29.12 14.05 -5.11
CA ASP A 15 29.85 12.80 -5.36
C ASP A 15 29.29 11.68 -4.48
N PHE A 16 28.72 10.67 -5.15
CA PHE A 16 28.08 9.54 -4.51
C PHE A 16 29.11 8.43 -4.37
N ASP A 17 29.66 8.26 -3.16
CA ASP A 17 30.55 7.16 -2.81
C ASP A 17 29.89 5.81 -3.13
N THR A 18 30.22 5.27 -4.30
CA THR A 18 29.51 4.13 -4.91
C THR A 18 29.95 2.78 -4.33
N GLU A 19 30.98 2.77 -3.47
CA GLU A 19 31.61 1.54 -2.94
C GLU A 19 30.90 0.91 -1.72
N SER A 20 29.85 1.53 -1.17
CA SER A 20 29.09 0.95 -0.04
C SER A 20 27.78 0.25 -0.45
N LEU A 21 27.56 -0.03 -1.74
CA LEU A 21 26.31 -0.57 -2.29
C LEU A 21 26.29 -2.10 -2.51
N SER A 22 27.26 -2.84 -1.99
CA SER A 22 27.38 -4.30 -2.17
C SER A 22 26.42 -5.13 -1.30
N SER A 23 25.11 -4.85 -1.38
CA SER A 23 24.00 -5.75 -1.02
C SER A 23 22.62 -5.14 -1.34
N PHE A 24 22.44 -4.69 -2.59
CA PHE A 24 21.10 -4.40 -3.11
C PHE A 24 20.46 -5.70 -3.63
N GLU A 25 19.63 -6.34 -2.80
CA GLU A 25 18.70 -7.36 -3.31
C GLU A 25 17.59 -6.65 -4.09
N SER A 26 17.40 -7.07 -5.35
CA SER A 26 16.31 -6.58 -6.18
C SER A 26 15.05 -7.41 -5.95
N ASP A 27 13.87 -6.80 -6.06
CA ASP A 27 12.57 -7.49 -5.98
C ASP A 27 12.37 -8.52 -7.14
N GLU A 28 13.32 -8.68 -8.08
CA GLU A 28 13.27 -9.70 -9.13
C GLU A 28 13.88 -11.05 -8.71
N ASP A 29 14.78 -11.08 -7.72
CA ASP A 29 15.58 -12.27 -7.39
C ASP A 29 14.91 -13.21 -6.37
N PHE A 30 14.02 -12.71 -5.51
CA PHE A 30 13.38 -13.51 -4.45
C PHE A 30 12.46 -14.64 -4.97
N VAL A 31 12.09 -14.60 -6.26
CA VAL A 31 11.22 -15.62 -6.89
C VAL A 31 11.99 -16.91 -7.24
N HIS A 32 13.33 -16.91 -7.17
CA HIS A 32 14.16 -18.04 -7.62
C HIS A 32 14.67 -18.99 -6.53
N SER A 33 14.39 -18.75 -5.24
CA SER A 33 15.03 -19.49 -4.13
C SER A 33 14.17 -20.54 -3.42
N ILE A 34 13.01 -20.93 -3.97
CA ILE A 34 12.24 -22.10 -3.49
C ILE A 34 11.86 -23.01 -4.67
N SER A 35 12.87 -23.63 -5.28
CA SER A 35 12.70 -24.57 -6.39
C SER A 35 13.81 -25.64 -6.42
N SER A 36 13.79 -26.57 -5.46
CA SER A 36 14.42 -27.89 -5.62
C SER A 36 14.07 -28.86 -4.49
N SER A 37 13.00 -29.62 -4.67
CA SER A 37 12.89 -31.01 -4.19
C SER A 37 11.75 -31.67 -4.97
N GLU A 38 12.06 -32.09 -6.19
CA GLU A 38 11.28 -33.12 -6.87
C GLU A 38 11.53 -34.42 -6.09
N ASP A 39 10.47 -35.00 -5.54
CA ASP A 39 10.49 -36.38 -5.05
C ASP A 39 9.18 -37.05 -5.49
N ASP A 40 9.29 -38.31 -5.92
CA ASP A 40 8.32 -38.99 -6.77
C ASP A 40 7.17 -39.61 -5.97
N SER A 41 5.94 -39.17 -6.24
CA SER A 41 4.72 -39.86 -5.79
C SER A 41 3.64 -39.80 -6.87
N SER A 42 3.46 -40.92 -7.57
CA SER A 42 2.75 -41.02 -8.86
C SER A 42 1.21 -41.06 -8.77
N ASP A 43 0.62 -40.91 -7.58
CA ASP A 43 -0.80 -41.22 -7.31
C ASP A 43 -1.71 -40.00 -7.02
N GLU A 44 -1.19 -38.76 -7.01
CA GLU A 44 -1.96 -37.52 -6.74
C GLU A 44 -2.49 -36.81 -8.01
N GLU A 45 -2.15 -37.27 -9.23
CA GLU A 45 -2.60 -36.59 -10.47
C GLU A 45 -4.13 -36.67 -10.69
N ASP A 46 -4.80 -37.69 -10.15
CA ASP A 46 -6.19 -38.01 -10.50
C ASP A 46 -7.20 -36.99 -9.95
N PHE A 47 -6.97 -36.42 -8.76
CA PHE A 47 -7.84 -35.38 -8.17
C PHE A 47 -7.62 -33.97 -8.74
N LEU A 48 -6.42 -33.66 -9.26
CA LEU A 48 -6.14 -32.39 -9.92
C LEU A 48 -6.71 -32.33 -11.34
N SER A 49 -6.90 -33.48 -12.00
CA SER A 49 -7.49 -33.59 -13.34
C SER A 49 -8.92 -33.00 -13.43
N VAL A 50 -9.66 -33.00 -12.32
CA VAL A 50 -11.07 -32.61 -12.24
C VAL A 50 -11.31 -31.10 -12.39
N ARG A 51 -10.30 -30.26 -12.12
CA ARG A 51 -10.42 -28.78 -12.16
C ARG A 51 -10.00 -28.17 -13.50
N GLN A 52 -10.53 -28.71 -14.60
CA GLN A 52 -10.14 -28.30 -15.93
C GLN A 52 -10.75 -26.94 -16.35
N TRP A 53 -9.93 -26.09 -16.97
CA TRP A 53 -10.38 -24.82 -17.53
C TRP A 53 -11.21 -25.03 -18.81
N CYS A 54 -12.47 -24.60 -18.79
CA CYS A 54 -13.39 -24.68 -19.93
C CYS A 54 -13.38 -23.38 -20.74
N LYS A 55 -13.33 -23.45 -22.07
CA LYS A 55 -13.48 -22.27 -22.94
C LYS A 55 -14.93 -21.80 -22.92
N ILE A 56 -15.15 -20.49 -22.79
CA ILE A 56 -16.48 -19.86 -22.84
C ILE A 56 -16.59 -18.89 -24.01
N ASP A 57 -17.83 -18.58 -24.40
CA ASP A 57 -18.18 -17.66 -25.48
C ASP A 57 -19.22 -16.62 -25.04
N SER A 58 -19.70 -15.78 -25.97
CA SER A 58 -20.71 -14.75 -25.69
C SER A 58 -22.12 -15.28 -25.40
N SER A 59 -22.37 -16.59 -25.56
CA SER A 59 -23.62 -17.25 -25.18
C SER A 59 -23.57 -17.86 -23.78
N SER A 60 -22.37 -17.98 -23.21
CA SER A 60 -22.15 -18.50 -21.86
C SER A 60 -22.69 -17.49 -20.82
N PRO A 61 -23.42 -17.95 -19.78
CA PRO A 61 -23.98 -17.06 -18.77
C PRO A 61 -22.87 -16.36 -17.99
N ALA A 62 -23.08 -15.07 -17.67
CA ALA A 62 -22.16 -14.34 -16.81
C ALA A 62 -22.12 -14.95 -15.39
N PRO A 63 -20.96 -14.96 -14.72
CA PRO A 63 -20.86 -15.36 -13.31
C PRO A 63 -21.83 -14.56 -12.44
N SER A 64 -22.47 -15.23 -11.48
CA SER A 64 -23.34 -14.57 -10.50
C SER A 64 -22.50 -13.82 -9.48
N ARG A 65 -22.62 -12.48 -9.44
CA ARG A 65 -22.00 -11.64 -8.41
C ARG A 65 -22.55 -11.95 -7.02
N PHE A 66 -21.71 -11.82 -6.00
CA PHE A 66 -22.17 -11.93 -4.61
C PHE A 66 -23.03 -10.73 -4.20
N SER A 67 -24.10 -10.98 -3.45
CA SER A 67 -24.92 -9.90 -2.87
C SER A 67 -24.12 -9.11 -1.84
N PHE A 68 -24.04 -7.81 -2.02
CA PHE A 68 -23.47 -6.88 -1.05
C PHE A 68 -24.44 -6.65 0.12
N ILE A 69 -23.93 -6.67 1.35
CA ILE A 69 -24.76 -6.70 2.58
C ILE A 69 -24.37 -5.65 3.64
N CYS A 70 -23.60 -4.62 3.29
CA CYS A 70 -23.15 -3.61 4.26
C CYS A 70 -23.94 -2.30 4.19
N ASP A 71 -24.19 -1.70 5.35
CA ASP A 71 -24.66 -0.32 5.46
C ASP A 71 -23.49 0.65 5.21
N VAL A 72 -23.48 1.25 4.02
CA VAL A 72 -22.41 2.14 3.53
C VAL A 72 -22.43 3.51 4.21
N GLY A 73 -21.28 4.19 4.23
CA GLY A 73 -21.17 5.58 4.64
C GLY A 73 -20.53 5.80 6.02
N MET A 74 -20.65 7.04 6.51
CA MET A 74 -20.03 7.48 7.76
C MET A 74 -20.77 6.91 8.98
N LYS A 75 -20.02 6.26 9.87
CA LYS A 75 -20.49 5.70 11.16
C LYS A 75 -20.35 6.70 12.31
N ALA A 76 -19.44 7.67 12.18
CA ALA A 76 -19.21 8.68 13.18
C ALA A 76 -20.33 9.74 13.20
N CYS A 77 -20.61 10.29 14.37
CA CYS A 77 -21.49 11.45 14.50
C CYS A 77 -20.67 12.73 14.29
N VAL A 78 -21.08 13.55 13.32
CA VAL A 78 -20.56 14.90 13.06
C VAL A 78 -21.75 15.85 13.21
N THR A 79 -21.65 16.81 14.12
CA THR A 79 -22.71 17.79 14.42
C THR A 79 -22.73 18.94 13.43
N ASN A 80 -21.57 19.35 12.93
CA ASN A 80 -21.44 20.41 11.93
C ASN A 80 -20.66 19.91 10.71
N ILE A 81 -21.40 19.48 9.69
CA ILE A 81 -20.84 19.02 8.40
C ILE A 81 -20.02 20.08 7.64
N SER A 82 -20.04 21.34 8.08
CA SER A 82 -19.25 22.44 7.50
C SER A 82 -17.98 22.76 8.32
N ASP A 83 -17.76 22.12 9.47
CA ASP A 83 -16.55 22.34 10.28
C ASP A 83 -15.50 21.26 9.99
N PRO A 84 -14.41 21.57 9.28
CA PRO A 84 -13.34 20.61 9.02
C PRO A 84 -12.60 20.17 10.29
N LEU A 85 -12.73 20.89 11.42
CA LEU A 85 -12.14 20.48 12.69
C LEU A 85 -12.84 19.25 13.26
N GLU A 86 -14.18 19.19 13.22
CA GLU A 86 -14.93 18.00 13.69
C GLU A 86 -14.45 16.73 12.96
N TYR A 87 -14.27 16.81 11.64
CA TYR A 87 -13.73 15.69 10.84
C TYR A 87 -12.28 15.34 11.17
N PHE A 88 -11.42 16.33 11.47
CA PHE A 88 -10.04 16.08 11.88
C PHE A 88 -9.98 15.36 13.24
N GLU A 89 -10.82 15.78 14.19
CA GLU A 89 -10.85 15.21 15.55
C GLU A 89 -11.42 13.78 15.60
N LEU A 90 -12.12 13.31 14.56
CA LEU A 90 -12.45 11.87 14.40
C LEU A 90 -11.19 10.98 14.35
N PHE A 91 -10.09 11.49 13.80
CA PHE A 91 -8.83 10.76 13.63
C PHE A 91 -7.76 11.20 14.64
N PHE A 92 -7.82 12.43 15.14
CA PHE A 92 -6.90 13.00 16.14
C PHE A 92 -7.65 13.41 17.42
N THR A 93 -8.26 12.43 18.07
CA THR A 93 -8.98 12.64 19.35
C THR A 93 -8.04 13.06 20.49
N ASP A 94 -8.62 13.59 21.58
CA ASP A 94 -7.88 13.87 22.81
C ASP A 94 -7.09 12.66 23.35
N GLU A 95 -7.56 11.43 23.15
CA GLU A 95 -6.86 10.22 23.61
C GLU A 95 -5.46 10.11 22.96
N ILE A 96 -5.40 10.13 21.63
CA ILE A 96 -4.14 9.98 20.89
C ILE A 96 -3.27 11.24 21.01
N VAL A 97 -3.87 12.43 21.05
CA VAL A 97 -3.18 13.71 21.28
C VAL A 97 -2.47 13.69 22.65
N ASN A 98 -3.18 13.34 23.73
CA ASN A 98 -2.58 13.29 25.07
C ASN A 98 -1.56 12.15 25.21
N HIS A 99 -1.73 11.02 24.52
CA HIS A 99 -0.72 9.96 24.51
C HIS A 99 0.59 10.43 23.84
N ILE A 100 0.52 11.10 22.67
CA ILE A 100 1.72 11.65 22.00
C ILE A 100 2.40 12.72 22.88
N VAL A 101 1.64 13.58 23.56
CA VAL A 101 2.17 14.56 24.53
C VAL A 101 2.93 13.85 25.65
N THR A 102 2.34 12.81 26.23
CA THR A 102 2.94 12.04 27.33
C THR A 102 4.26 11.40 26.91
N GLU A 103 4.29 10.69 25.78
CA GLU A 103 5.51 10.06 25.25
C GLU A 103 6.58 11.10 24.88
N ALA A 104 6.19 12.26 24.34
CA ALA A 104 7.13 13.34 24.02
C ALA A 104 7.79 13.93 25.27
N ASN A 105 7.03 14.11 26.36
CA ASN A 105 7.54 14.62 27.63
C ASN A 105 8.42 13.57 28.35
N ILE A 106 8.02 12.30 28.36
CA ILE A 106 8.85 11.18 28.86
C ILE A 106 10.18 11.13 28.11
N PHE A 107 10.14 11.11 26.78
CA PHE A 107 11.34 11.08 25.94
C PHE A 107 12.25 12.30 26.22
N ALA A 108 11.70 13.49 26.41
CA ALA A 108 12.48 14.67 26.75
C ALA A 108 13.16 14.51 28.13
N ALA A 109 12.41 14.17 29.19
CA ALA A 109 12.93 13.99 30.54
C ALA A 109 14.05 12.95 30.62
N GLU A 110 13.89 11.82 29.92
CA GLU A 110 14.93 10.79 29.81
C GLU A 110 16.23 11.29 29.15
N ASN A 111 16.12 12.18 28.17
CA ASN A 111 17.25 12.59 27.34
C ASN A 111 17.95 13.85 27.87
N LEU A 112 17.24 14.77 28.54
CA LEU A 112 17.81 15.97 29.15
C LEU A 112 18.94 15.64 30.14
N ASN A 113 18.80 14.54 30.89
CA ASN A 113 19.81 14.08 31.84
C ASN A 113 20.97 13.29 31.21
N LYS A 114 20.77 12.70 30.01
CA LYS A 114 21.77 11.86 29.34
C LYS A 114 22.79 12.68 28.54
N PHE A 115 22.40 13.86 28.04
CA PHE A 115 23.31 14.73 27.29
C PHE A 115 23.97 15.76 28.22
N LYS A 116 25.32 15.74 28.31
CA LYS A 116 26.09 16.85 28.91
C LYS A 116 25.80 18.15 28.14
N SER A 117 24.82 18.90 28.60
CA SER A 117 24.35 20.12 27.96
C SER A 117 25.43 21.20 28.04
N LYS A 118 25.87 21.70 26.88
CA LYS A 118 26.70 22.91 26.81
C LYS A 118 25.96 24.07 27.46
N GLU A 119 26.69 25.05 27.97
CA GLU A 119 26.14 26.21 28.70
C GLU A 119 25.05 26.96 27.89
N HIS A 120 25.22 27.09 26.57
CA HIS A 120 24.24 27.70 25.66
C HIS A 120 23.29 26.69 24.97
N SER A 121 23.06 25.52 25.59
CA SER A 121 22.19 24.50 25.01
C SER A 121 20.71 24.91 25.10
N ARG A 122 19.96 24.67 24.02
CA ARG A 122 18.50 24.85 23.99
C ARG A 122 17.76 23.94 24.99
N THR A 123 18.41 22.88 25.47
CA THR A 123 17.87 21.99 26.54
C THR A 123 17.55 22.73 27.83
N HIS A 124 18.28 23.82 28.14
CA HIS A 124 18.01 24.65 29.33
C HIS A 124 16.73 25.49 29.23
N HIS A 125 16.14 25.54 28.04
CA HIS A 125 14.88 26.25 27.74
C HIS A 125 13.75 25.27 27.38
N TRP A 126 13.94 23.97 27.66
CA TRP A 126 12.87 23.00 27.46
C TRP A 126 11.82 23.12 28.56
N SER A 127 10.56 22.94 28.18
CA SER A 127 9.41 22.82 29.06
C SER A 127 8.52 21.70 28.54
N GLU A 128 7.70 21.12 29.42
CA GLU A 128 6.70 20.12 29.04
C GLU A 128 5.73 20.69 27.99
N THR A 129 5.52 19.93 26.91
CA THR A 129 4.51 20.26 25.91
C THR A 129 3.13 19.80 26.38
N ASN A 130 2.08 20.27 25.71
CA ASN A 130 0.69 19.99 26.04
C ASN A 130 -0.17 19.78 24.78
N ALA A 131 -1.42 19.35 24.97
CA ALA A 131 -2.34 19.03 23.87
C ALA A 131 -2.59 20.21 22.91
N ASN A 132 -2.59 21.44 23.42
CA ASN A 132 -2.80 22.63 22.58
C ASN A 132 -1.58 22.94 21.71
N GLU A 133 -0.37 22.83 22.28
CA GLU A 133 0.88 22.95 21.50
C GLU A 133 0.98 21.87 20.42
N LEU A 134 0.62 20.63 20.74
CA LEU A 134 0.62 19.54 19.76
C LEU A 134 -0.42 19.77 18.65
N ARG A 135 -1.62 20.25 18.97
CA ARG A 135 -2.63 20.67 17.98
C ARG A 135 -2.12 21.81 17.09
N VAL A 136 -1.48 22.83 17.65
CA VAL A 136 -0.84 23.91 16.89
C VAL A 136 0.29 23.37 15.99
N PHE A 137 1.06 22.40 16.47
CA PHE A 137 2.08 21.73 15.66
C PHE A 137 1.47 20.96 14.49
N PHE A 138 0.39 20.19 14.69
CA PHE A 138 -0.35 19.53 13.61
C PHE A 138 -0.91 20.53 12.58
N ALA A 139 -1.56 21.61 13.03
CA ALA A 139 -2.01 22.68 12.15
C ALA A 139 -0.85 23.28 11.32
N THR A 140 0.32 23.43 11.95
CA THR A 140 1.54 23.92 11.30
C THR A 140 2.12 22.91 10.29
N LEU A 141 1.97 21.59 10.50
CA LEU A 141 2.32 20.56 9.51
C LEU A 141 1.34 20.57 8.32
N ILE A 142 0.04 20.73 8.56
CA ILE A 142 -0.98 20.86 7.50
C ILE A 142 -0.68 22.10 6.64
N LEU A 143 -0.38 23.24 7.27
CA LEU A 143 0.02 24.48 6.58
C LEU A 143 1.31 24.31 5.74
N GLN A 144 2.25 23.45 6.15
CA GLN A 144 3.44 23.12 5.34
C GLN A 144 3.11 22.27 4.10
N GLY A 145 2.05 21.44 4.16
CA GLY A 145 1.55 20.71 3.00
C GLY A 145 0.92 21.64 1.95
N ILE A 146 0.23 22.70 2.40
CA ILE A 146 -0.40 23.71 1.54
C ILE A 146 0.66 24.69 1.00
N ILE A 147 1.49 25.25 1.87
CA ILE A 147 2.51 26.26 1.54
C ILE A 147 3.84 25.55 1.32
N THR A 148 4.09 25.08 0.11
CA THR A 148 5.36 24.40 -0.22
C THR A 148 6.56 25.35 -0.14
N LYS A 149 7.65 24.90 0.51
CA LYS A 149 8.99 25.53 0.43
C LYS A 149 10.00 24.51 -0.13
N PRO A 150 11.08 24.95 -0.80
CA PRO A 150 12.04 24.04 -1.44
C PRO A 150 12.68 22.97 -0.55
N THR A 151 12.80 23.21 0.77
CA THR A 151 13.32 22.20 1.71
C THR A 151 12.59 22.26 3.07
N LEU A 152 12.43 21.11 3.72
CA LEU A 152 11.93 21.03 5.12
C LEU A 152 12.77 21.89 6.08
N ARG A 153 14.06 22.03 5.78
CA ARG A 153 15.03 22.83 6.53
C ARG A 153 14.70 24.33 6.51
N MET A 154 14.02 24.83 5.47
CA MET A 154 13.51 26.22 5.40
C MET A 154 12.27 26.45 6.28
N PHE A 155 11.71 25.41 6.89
CA PHE A 155 10.76 25.56 7.99
C PHE A 155 11.44 25.38 9.35
N TRP A 156 12.33 24.37 9.56
CA TRP A 156 12.75 23.95 10.92
C TRP A 156 14.22 23.50 11.16
N SER A 157 15.25 24.07 10.53
CA SER A 157 16.66 23.64 10.77
C SER A 157 17.08 23.78 12.27
N LYS A 158 17.77 22.85 12.98
CA LYS A 158 18.46 21.55 12.72
C LYS A 158 18.35 20.72 14.04
N ARG A 159 18.60 19.40 14.18
CA ARG A 159 19.13 18.30 13.32
C ARG A 159 18.42 16.95 13.68
N LYS A 160 19.13 15.82 13.91
CA LYS A 160 18.56 14.48 14.27
C LYS A 160 19.44 13.71 15.27
N ASN A 161 18.85 12.73 15.98
CA ASN A 161 19.50 11.63 16.70
C ASN A 161 18.66 10.34 16.64
N GLU A 162 19.30 9.18 16.84
CA GLU A 162 18.70 7.84 16.81
C GLU A 162 19.03 7.03 18.06
N ASN A 163 18.15 6.08 18.41
CA ASN A 163 18.51 4.76 18.94
C ASN A 163 17.27 3.85 18.92
N THR A 164 17.48 2.54 18.84
CA THR A 164 16.40 1.52 18.77
C THR A 164 16.62 0.38 19.75
N ASP A 165 15.92 0.42 20.88
CA ASP A 165 15.54 -0.81 21.60
C ASP A 165 14.78 -1.77 20.66
N SER A 166 15.06 -3.07 20.80
CA SER A 166 14.74 -4.18 19.89
C SER A 166 13.64 -5.13 20.42
N SER A 167 13.05 -4.83 21.58
CA SER A 167 11.99 -5.65 22.22
C SER A 167 10.58 -5.56 21.59
N HIS A 168 10.37 -4.59 20.69
CA HIS A 168 9.05 -4.20 20.18
C HIS A 168 8.53 -5.15 19.07
N PRO A 169 7.21 -5.46 18.98
CA PRO A 169 6.65 -6.40 17.97
C PRO A 169 6.98 -6.03 16.52
N GLN A 170 7.09 -4.73 16.22
CA GLN A 170 7.58 -4.24 14.94
C GLN A 170 8.72 -3.20 15.17
N PRO A 171 9.99 -3.63 15.31
CA PRO A 171 11.07 -2.72 15.69
C PRO A 171 11.31 -1.57 14.69
N LYS A 172 11.06 -1.81 13.40
CA LYS A 172 11.26 -0.84 12.32
C LYS A 172 10.24 0.31 12.33
N LEU A 173 9.03 0.09 12.86
CA LEU A 173 7.95 1.08 12.94
C LEU A 173 7.69 1.60 14.36
N LYS A 174 8.39 1.10 15.38
CA LYS A 174 8.11 1.37 16.81
C LYS A 174 7.88 2.85 17.17
N LYS A 175 8.59 3.78 16.51
CA LYS A 175 8.47 5.23 16.74
C LYS A 175 7.11 5.82 16.33
N ILE A 176 6.39 5.14 15.44
CA ILE A 176 5.08 5.55 14.92
C ILE A 176 3.99 4.51 15.21
N TRP A 177 4.33 3.38 15.84
CA TRP A 177 3.47 2.19 15.91
C TRP A 177 2.12 2.44 16.59
N THR A 178 2.11 3.08 17.76
CA THR A 178 0.86 3.41 18.45
C THR A 178 -0.04 4.32 17.60
N VAL A 179 0.56 5.33 16.95
CA VAL A 179 -0.18 6.26 16.08
C VAL A 179 -0.68 5.56 14.81
N LEU A 180 0.13 4.70 14.21
CA LEU A 180 -0.23 3.91 13.03
C LEU A 180 -1.42 2.99 13.32
N ASN A 181 -1.34 2.20 14.39
CA ASN A 181 -2.40 1.28 14.79
C ASN A 181 -3.68 2.02 15.20
N TYR A 182 -3.55 3.17 15.86
CA TYR A 182 -4.67 4.05 16.18
C TYR A 182 -5.38 4.55 14.92
N LEU A 183 -4.63 5.08 13.95
CA LEU A 183 -5.17 5.60 12.70
C LEU A 183 -5.77 4.50 11.82
N GLN A 184 -5.09 3.35 11.67
CA GLN A 184 -5.63 2.17 10.96
C GLN A 184 -6.97 1.73 11.55
N LYS A 185 -7.06 1.64 12.88
CA LYS A 185 -8.32 1.35 13.58
C LYS A 185 -9.38 2.40 13.23
N LYS A 186 -9.05 3.70 13.35
CA LYS A 186 -9.99 4.79 13.02
C LYS A 186 -10.47 4.80 11.58
N PHE A 187 -9.61 4.48 10.60
CA PHE A 187 -10.01 4.39 9.20
C PHE A 187 -11.18 3.40 9.00
N SER A 188 -11.12 2.25 9.69
CA SER A 188 -12.17 1.22 9.64
C SER A 188 -13.39 1.49 10.53
N GLU A 189 -13.21 2.21 11.65
CA GLU A 189 -14.27 2.56 12.61
C GLU A 189 -15.17 3.71 12.13
N VAL A 190 -14.62 4.69 11.43
CA VAL A 190 -15.33 5.92 11.04
C VAL A 190 -16.21 5.73 9.80
N TYR A 191 -15.90 4.74 8.94
CA TYR A 191 -16.51 4.60 7.62
C TYR A 191 -16.79 3.13 7.23
N THR A 192 -17.92 2.86 6.59
CA THR A 192 -18.13 1.66 5.76
C THR A 192 -17.95 2.04 4.29
N PRO A 193 -17.00 1.42 3.56
CA PRO A 193 -16.86 1.66 2.13
C PRO A 193 -18.03 1.07 1.32
N GLU A 194 -18.29 1.67 0.16
CA GLU A 194 -19.14 1.12 -0.89
C GLU A 194 -18.62 -0.22 -1.42
N GLN A 195 -19.44 -0.91 -2.23
CA GLN A 195 -19.15 -2.27 -2.71
C GLN A 195 -17.79 -2.39 -3.44
N ASP A 196 -17.43 -1.40 -4.25
CA ASP A 196 -16.24 -1.45 -5.10
C ASP A 196 -15.02 -0.84 -4.39
N ILE A 197 -14.06 -1.68 -4.04
CA ILE A 197 -12.82 -1.34 -3.32
C ILE A 197 -11.59 -1.68 -4.18
N CYS A 198 -10.44 -1.06 -3.91
CA CYS A 198 -9.21 -1.30 -4.65
C CYS A 198 -7.98 -1.46 -3.73
N ILE A 199 -6.98 -2.22 -4.20
CA ILE A 199 -5.66 -2.34 -3.56
C ILE A 199 -4.55 -2.02 -4.57
N ASP A 200 -3.64 -1.12 -4.19
CA ASP A 200 -2.47 -0.67 -4.97
C ASP A 200 -1.33 -0.19 -4.02
N GLU A 201 -0.12 0.01 -4.55
CA GLU A 201 0.99 0.62 -3.80
C GLU A 201 1.04 2.14 -3.90
N SER A 202 1.16 2.78 -2.74
CA SER A 202 1.64 4.16 -2.61
C SER A 202 3.12 4.18 -2.24
N LEU A 203 3.82 5.25 -2.64
CA LEU A 203 5.22 5.49 -2.27
C LEU A 203 5.37 6.91 -1.72
N LEU A 204 5.48 7.01 -0.40
CA LEU A 204 5.71 8.27 0.30
C LEU A 204 7.18 8.67 0.15
N LEU A 205 7.45 9.77 -0.56
CA LEU A 205 8.80 10.28 -0.80
C LEU A 205 9.58 10.46 0.52
N TYR A 206 10.65 9.69 0.68
CA TYR A 206 11.54 9.79 1.83
C TYR A 206 12.98 9.57 1.35
N LYS A 207 13.82 10.61 1.44
CA LYS A 207 15.22 10.63 0.95
C LYS A 207 16.27 10.53 2.07
N GLU A 208 15.82 10.29 3.29
CA GLU A 208 16.64 10.27 4.50
C GLU A 208 17.04 8.83 4.84
N ARG A 209 18.04 8.64 5.71
CA ARG A 209 18.52 7.30 6.08
C ARG A 209 17.41 6.50 6.78
N LEU A 210 17.03 5.39 6.18
CA LEU A 210 16.06 4.42 6.67
C LEU A 210 16.31 3.09 5.95
N SER A 211 16.64 2.04 6.71
CA SER A 211 17.15 0.77 6.19
C SER A 211 16.18 -0.04 5.32
N TRP A 212 14.91 0.36 5.26
CA TRP A 212 13.84 -0.29 4.52
C TRP A 212 13.21 0.62 3.44
N THR A 213 13.89 1.71 3.07
CA THR A 213 13.51 2.56 1.93
C THR A 213 13.43 1.74 0.64
N GLN A 214 12.37 1.92 -0.13
CA GLN A 214 12.13 1.19 -1.38
C GLN A 214 12.44 2.03 -2.60
N TYR A 215 12.92 1.38 -3.67
CA TYR A 215 13.10 1.98 -4.99
C TYR A 215 12.01 1.48 -5.95
N LEU A 216 11.19 2.39 -6.48
CA LEU A 216 10.19 2.10 -7.51
C LEU A 216 10.45 3.01 -8.73
N PRO A 217 11.16 2.53 -9.78
CA PRO A 217 11.65 3.38 -10.87
C PRO A 217 10.55 4.08 -11.67
N LEU A 218 9.35 3.47 -11.72
CA LEU A 218 8.18 3.96 -12.46
C LEU A 218 7.32 4.97 -11.69
N LYS A 219 7.48 5.10 -10.37
CA LYS A 219 6.73 6.08 -9.55
C LYS A 219 7.49 7.44 -9.57
N ARG A 220 6.76 8.56 -9.47
CA ARG A 220 7.34 9.93 -9.53
C ARG A 220 8.38 10.16 -8.42
N ALA A 221 8.02 9.80 -7.19
CA ALA A 221 9.00 9.57 -6.14
C ALA A 221 9.64 8.22 -6.43
N ARG A 222 10.92 8.17 -6.80
CA ARG A 222 11.59 6.89 -7.06
C ARG A 222 12.06 6.18 -5.79
N PHE A 223 12.32 6.93 -4.71
CA PHE A 223 12.76 6.39 -3.42
C PHE A 223 11.79 6.83 -2.31
N GLY A 224 11.42 5.93 -1.41
CA GLY A 224 10.55 6.27 -0.29
C GLY A 224 10.06 5.12 0.57
N ILE A 225 9.05 5.41 1.39
CA ILE A 225 8.31 4.45 2.21
C ILE A 225 7.17 3.87 1.37
N LYS A 226 7.28 2.59 1.00
CA LYS A 226 6.26 1.84 0.25
C LYS A 226 5.13 1.44 1.21
N MET A 227 3.90 1.65 0.77
CA MET A 227 2.69 1.32 1.52
C MET A 227 1.73 0.59 0.59
N PHE A 228 1.20 -0.54 1.03
CA PHE A 228 0.04 -1.17 0.40
C PHE A 228 -1.21 -0.53 1.01
N MET A 229 -2.16 -0.08 0.19
CA MET A 229 -3.35 0.60 0.67
C MET A 229 -4.60 -0.09 0.11
N LEU A 230 -5.60 -0.32 0.96
CA LEU A 230 -6.96 -0.63 0.56
C LEU A 230 -7.77 0.67 0.61
N CYS A 231 -8.33 1.05 -0.52
CA CYS A 231 -9.17 2.24 -0.65
C CYS A 231 -10.57 1.88 -1.14
N GLU A 232 -11.55 2.74 -0.85
CA GLU A 232 -12.79 2.75 -1.62
C GLU A 232 -12.54 3.31 -3.03
N SER A 233 -13.09 2.67 -4.05
CA SER A 233 -12.86 3.06 -5.45
C SER A 233 -13.56 4.38 -5.84
N HIS A 234 -14.66 4.74 -5.18
CA HIS A 234 -15.43 5.94 -5.50
C HIS A 234 -14.82 7.21 -4.91
N SER A 235 -14.69 7.29 -3.57
CA SER A 235 -14.13 8.47 -2.90
C SER A 235 -12.59 8.51 -2.85
N GLY A 236 -11.92 7.37 -3.03
CA GLY A 236 -10.50 7.23 -2.74
C GLY A 236 -10.17 7.18 -1.24
N TYR A 237 -11.17 7.04 -0.36
CA TYR A 237 -10.98 6.94 1.09
C TYR A 237 -10.07 5.75 1.43
N VAL A 238 -8.98 6.02 2.15
CA VAL A 238 -8.03 4.99 2.60
C VAL A 238 -8.62 4.28 3.81
N TRP A 239 -8.96 3.00 3.65
CA TRP A 239 -9.65 2.21 4.67
C TRP A 239 -8.70 1.31 5.47
N SER A 240 -7.62 0.82 4.85
CA SER A 240 -6.55 0.06 5.52
C SER A 240 -5.19 0.27 4.83
N ILE A 241 -4.10 0.14 5.58
CA ILE A 241 -2.73 0.37 5.12
C ILE A 241 -1.80 -0.69 5.72
N ILE A 242 -0.84 -1.21 4.94
CA ILE A 242 0.33 -1.95 5.45
C ILE A 242 1.59 -1.20 4.99
N ILE A 243 2.45 -0.80 5.94
CA ILE A 243 3.76 -0.22 5.62
C ILE A 243 4.75 -1.35 5.32
N TYR A 244 5.28 -1.38 4.10
CA TYR A 244 6.28 -2.38 3.72
C TYR A 244 7.64 -2.03 4.31
N VAL A 245 8.19 -2.93 5.11
CA VAL A 245 9.49 -2.78 5.78
C VAL A 245 10.51 -3.82 5.33
N GLY A 246 10.27 -4.50 4.21
CA GLY A 246 11.03 -5.66 3.75
C GLY A 246 10.72 -6.90 4.59
N LYS A 247 11.73 -7.72 4.88
CA LYS A 247 11.59 -8.86 5.81
C LYS A 247 11.06 -8.40 7.17
N GLY A 248 10.04 -9.11 7.65
CA GLY A 248 9.28 -8.75 8.86
C GLY A 248 8.22 -7.67 8.62
N THR A 249 7.67 -7.53 7.42
CA THR A 249 6.45 -6.73 7.19
C THR A 249 5.28 -7.42 7.88
N ASP A 250 4.45 -6.63 8.57
CA ASP A 250 3.31 -7.13 9.33
C ASP A 250 2.16 -7.54 8.40
N VAL A 251 2.00 -8.85 8.21
CA VAL A 251 0.95 -9.52 7.43
C VAL A 251 0.44 -10.74 8.20
N SER A 252 -0.78 -11.20 7.92
CA SER A 252 -1.40 -12.27 8.68
C SER A 252 -0.76 -13.64 8.44
N GLU A 253 -0.22 -14.22 9.51
CA GLU A 253 0.35 -15.58 9.57
C GLU A 253 -0.63 -16.70 9.13
N GLU A 254 -1.95 -16.43 9.13
CA GLU A 254 -2.98 -17.39 8.68
C GLU A 254 -2.78 -17.88 7.25
N ASN A 255 -2.12 -17.07 6.40
CA ASN A 255 -1.89 -17.37 4.99
C ASN A 255 -0.39 -17.42 4.63
N LYS A 256 0.48 -17.72 5.61
CA LYS A 256 1.96 -17.70 5.45
C LYS A 256 2.51 -18.55 4.30
N GLU A 257 1.80 -19.62 3.91
CA GLU A 257 2.16 -20.52 2.81
C GLU A 257 1.84 -19.93 1.42
N CYS A 258 0.96 -18.93 1.35
CA CYS A 258 0.59 -18.26 0.09
C CYS A 258 1.63 -17.23 -0.32
N SER A 259 1.58 -16.76 -1.57
CA SER A 259 2.49 -15.70 -2.03
C SER A 259 2.36 -14.41 -1.18
N PHE A 260 3.44 -13.65 -1.03
CA PHE A 260 3.42 -12.40 -0.23
C PHE A 260 2.34 -11.40 -0.72
N SER A 261 2.11 -11.33 -2.04
CA SER A 261 1.02 -10.54 -2.61
C SER A 261 -0.38 -11.02 -2.18
N THR A 262 -0.59 -12.34 -2.07
CA THR A 262 -1.82 -12.94 -1.53
C THR A 262 -1.98 -12.61 -0.05
N GLN A 263 -0.91 -12.73 0.75
CA GLN A 263 -0.90 -12.38 2.18
C GLN A 263 -1.27 -10.91 2.42
N VAL A 264 -0.70 -9.98 1.64
CA VAL A 264 -1.01 -8.54 1.72
C VAL A 264 -2.50 -8.29 1.43
N VAL A 265 -3.04 -8.84 0.34
CA VAL A 265 -4.45 -8.64 -0.03
C VAL A 265 -5.38 -9.17 1.06
N LEU A 266 -5.19 -10.42 1.48
CA LEU A 266 -6.05 -11.04 2.49
C LEU A 266 -5.94 -10.34 3.84
N THR A 267 -4.77 -9.83 4.21
CA THR A 267 -4.60 -9.05 5.45
C THR A 267 -5.35 -7.73 5.38
N LEU A 268 -5.21 -6.98 4.28
CA LEU A 268 -5.91 -5.70 4.07
C LEU A 268 -7.43 -5.87 4.02
N SER A 269 -7.91 -6.89 3.31
CA SER A 269 -9.35 -7.10 3.07
C SER A 269 -10.06 -7.93 4.14
N LYS A 270 -9.33 -8.52 5.11
CA LYS A 270 -9.87 -9.50 6.08
C LYS A 270 -11.23 -9.13 6.69
N PRO A 271 -11.48 -7.91 7.18
CA PRO A 271 -12.76 -7.57 7.82
C PRO A 271 -13.88 -7.22 6.81
N LEU A 272 -13.56 -7.15 5.51
CA LEU A 272 -14.49 -6.93 4.40
C LEU A 272 -14.88 -8.24 3.69
N LEU A 273 -14.11 -9.32 3.90
CA LEU A 273 -14.45 -10.65 3.38
C LEU A 273 -15.83 -11.13 3.84
N ASN A 274 -16.45 -11.98 3.02
CA ASN A 274 -17.78 -12.59 3.19
C ASN A 274 -18.97 -11.63 3.11
N LYS A 275 -18.78 -10.41 2.61
CA LYS A 275 -19.80 -9.34 2.59
C LYS A 275 -20.21 -8.84 1.20
N GLY A 276 -19.76 -9.50 0.13
CA GLY A 276 -20.11 -9.16 -1.26
C GLY A 276 -19.41 -7.93 -1.83
N TYR A 277 -18.27 -7.52 -1.28
CA TYR A 277 -17.41 -6.50 -1.88
C TYR A 277 -16.84 -6.98 -3.22
N CYS A 278 -16.43 -6.02 -4.05
CA CYS A 278 -15.75 -6.24 -5.32
C CYS A 278 -14.38 -5.58 -5.30
N LEU A 279 -13.33 -6.37 -5.52
CA LEU A 279 -11.94 -5.94 -5.32
C LEU A 279 -11.20 -5.72 -6.63
N THR A 280 -10.79 -4.48 -6.89
CA THR A 280 -9.98 -4.07 -8.04
C THR A 280 -8.49 -4.11 -7.70
N MET A 281 -7.67 -4.80 -8.52
CA MET A 281 -6.22 -4.93 -8.26
C MET A 281 -5.38 -4.92 -9.54
N ASP A 282 -4.13 -4.45 -9.44
CA ASP A 282 -3.14 -4.63 -10.51
C ASP A 282 -2.57 -6.07 -10.60
N ASN A 283 -1.97 -6.38 -11.75
CA ASN A 283 -1.31 -7.63 -12.08
C ASN A 283 -0.27 -8.14 -11.07
N TYR A 284 0.28 -7.27 -10.20
CA TYR A 284 1.16 -7.68 -9.10
C TYR A 284 0.44 -8.56 -8.07
N TYR A 285 -0.85 -8.35 -7.86
CA TYR A 285 -1.66 -9.10 -6.88
C TYR A 285 -2.37 -10.31 -7.51
N ASN A 286 -2.95 -10.12 -8.70
CA ASN A 286 -3.85 -11.13 -9.29
C ASN A 286 -3.13 -12.47 -9.59
N SER A 287 -3.70 -13.55 -9.05
CA SER A 287 -3.27 -14.95 -9.22
C SER A 287 -4.47 -15.89 -9.09
N PRO A 288 -4.43 -17.12 -9.66
CA PRO A 288 -5.50 -18.11 -9.45
C PRO A 288 -5.66 -18.53 -7.99
N GLU A 289 -4.56 -18.62 -7.23
CA GLU A 289 -4.54 -18.87 -5.78
C GLU A 289 -5.44 -17.86 -5.04
N LEU A 290 -5.16 -16.57 -5.21
CA LEU A 290 -5.92 -15.49 -4.57
C LEU A 290 -7.37 -15.50 -5.02
N GLY A 291 -7.64 -15.71 -6.31
CA GLY A 291 -8.99 -15.76 -6.86
C GLY A 291 -9.86 -16.84 -6.21
N GLU A 292 -9.34 -18.07 -6.06
CA GLU A 292 -10.05 -19.15 -5.35
C GLU A 292 -10.38 -18.79 -3.90
N MET A 293 -9.50 -18.05 -3.21
CA MET A 293 -9.70 -17.66 -1.81
C MET A 293 -10.73 -16.54 -1.65
N LEU A 294 -10.74 -15.56 -2.55
CA LEU A 294 -11.72 -14.46 -2.54
C LEU A 294 -13.15 -14.96 -2.82
N LEU A 295 -13.32 -15.90 -3.74
CA LEU A 295 -14.64 -16.46 -4.08
C LEU A 295 -15.19 -17.37 -2.97
N LYS A 296 -14.34 -18.21 -2.36
CA LYS A 296 -14.68 -18.94 -1.11
C LYS A 296 -15.13 -17.97 -0.01
N SER A 297 -14.58 -16.76 -0.03
CA SER A 297 -14.88 -15.66 0.89
C SER A 297 -15.94 -14.68 0.36
N LYS A 298 -16.80 -15.09 -0.57
CA LYS A 298 -17.90 -14.28 -1.17
C LYS A 298 -17.50 -12.85 -1.54
N THR A 299 -16.35 -12.72 -2.19
CA THR A 299 -15.77 -11.44 -2.62
C THR A 299 -15.52 -11.53 -4.13
N ASP A 300 -16.20 -10.69 -4.90
CA ASP A 300 -15.94 -10.54 -6.33
C ASP A 300 -14.56 -9.88 -6.51
N PHE A 301 -13.88 -10.10 -7.63
CA PHE A 301 -12.61 -9.41 -7.93
C PHE A 301 -12.39 -9.26 -9.43
N PHE A 302 -11.71 -8.19 -9.83
CA PHE A 302 -11.31 -7.98 -11.21
C PHE A 302 -9.98 -7.23 -11.32
N GLY A 303 -9.28 -7.42 -12.43
CA GLY A 303 -7.98 -6.80 -12.62
C GLY A 303 -7.17 -7.41 -13.75
N THR A 304 -6.00 -6.83 -14.02
CA THR A 304 -5.07 -7.30 -15.04
C THR A 304 -4.25 -8.49 -14.54
N LEU A 305 -3.72 -9.32 -15.45
CA LEU A 305 -2.98 -10.52 -15.09
C LEU A 305 -1.69 -10.67 -15.90
N ARG A 306 -0.62 -11.10 -15.24
CA ARG A 306 0.62 -11.53 -15.91
C ARG A 306 0.40 -12.91 -16.57
N PRO A 307 0.64 -13.08 -17.88
CA PRO A 307 0.49 -14.38 -18.56
C PRO A 307 1.29 -15.52 -17.92
N ASN A 308 2.41 -15.18 -17.26
CA ASN A 308 3.34 -16.16 -16.70
C ASN A 308 2.91 -16.75 -15.35
N ARG A 309 1.77 -16.32 -14.74
CA ARG A 309 1.30 -16.91 -13.47
C ARG A 309 1.12 -18.43 -13.56
N LYS A 310 1.32 -19.12 -12.44
CA LYS A 310 1.01 -20.55 -12.26
C LYS A 310 -0.48 -20.81 -12.54
N ASP A 311 -0.82 -22.05 -12.88
CA ASP A 311 -2.20 -22.59 -12.96
C ASP A 311 -3.14 -21.93 -13.99
N LEU A 312 -2.59 -21.10 -14.89
CA LEU A 312 -3.29 -20.56 -16.06
C LEU A 312 -3.29 -21.53 -17.25
N PRO A 313 -4.36 -21.54 -18.09
CA PRO A 313 -4.38 -22.28 -19.34
C PRO A 313 -3.18 -21.93 -20.21
N LYS A 314 -2.45 -22.94 -20.70
CA LYS A 314 -1.31 -22.75 -21.62
C LYS A 314 -1.70 -21.91 -22.85
N VAL A 315 -2.93 -22.08 -23.34
CA VAL A 315 -3.52 -21.31 -24.46
C VAL A 315 -3.48 -19.80 -24.19
N LEU A 316 -3.79 -19.35 -22.96
CA LEU A 316 -3.71 -17.92 -22.57
C LEU A 316 -2.28 -17.38 -22.46
N LYS A 317 -1.25 -18.23 -22.65
CA LYS A 317 0.16 -17.81 -22.70
C LYS A 317 0.70 -17.75 -24.14
N THR A 318 0.14 -18.56 -25.03
CA THR A 318 0.65 -18.78 -26.39
C THR A 318 -0.16 -18.08 -27.49
N GLU A 319 -1.46 -17.87 -27.28
CA GLU A 319 -2.35 -17.35 -28.32
C GLU A 319 -2.09 -15.88 -28.69
N LYS A 320 -2.24 -15.57 -29.98
CA LYS A 320 -2.04 -14.21 -30.52
C LYS A 320 -3.31 -13.68 -31.17
N LEU A 321 -4.20 -13.20 -30.31
CA LEU A 321 -5.43 -12.48 -30.68
C LEU A 321 -5.22 -11.35 -31.70
N LYS A 322 -6.13 -11.22 -32.66
CA LYS A 322 -6.28 -10.04 -33.53
C LYS A 322 -6.95 -8.91 -32.75
N LYS A 323 -7.00 -7.69 -33.31
CA LYS A 323 -7.72 -6.58 -32.66
C LYS A 323 -9.23 -6.90 -32.63
N GLY A 324 -9.89 -6.62 -31.52
CA GLY A 324 -11.31 -6.92 -31.33
C GLY A 324 -11.59 -8.31 -30.76
N ASP A 325 -10.69 -9.28 -30.98
CA ASP A 325 -10.84 -10.64 -30.46
C ASP A 325 -10.87 -10.69 -28.91
N LEU A 326 -11.73 -11.56 -28.40
CA LEU A 326 -11.84 -11.96 -26.99
C LEU A 326 -11.69 -13.48 -26.91
N LEU A 327 -10.87 -13.94 -25.97
CA LEU A 327 -10.72 -15.36 -25.64
C LEU A 327 -10.92 -15.53 -24.14
N ALA A 328 -11.92 -16.29 -23.72
CA ALA A 328 -12.25 -16.45 -22.31
C ALA A 328 -12.33 -17.94 -21.91
N TYR A 329 -11.90 -18.20 -20.67
CA TYR A 329 -11.93 -19.51 -20.03
C TYR A 329 -12.50 -19.36 -18.61
N GLN A 330 -13.27 -20.35 -18.17
CA GLN A 330 -13.84 -20.43 -16.83
C GLN A 330 -13.30 -21.65 -16.09
N ARG A 331 -13.12 -21.53 -14.78
CA ARG A 331 -12.83 -22.62 -13.83
C ARG A 331 -13.48 -22.28 -12.50
N ASP A 332 -14.07 -23.26 -11.82
CA ASP A 332 -14.57 -23.17 -10.43
C ASP A 332 -15.35 -21.87 -10.08
N GLY A 333 -16.15 -21.37 -11.02
CA GLY A 333 -17.01 -20.18 -10.87
C GLY A 333 -16.45 -18.87 -11.41
N PHE A 334 -15.17 -18.78 -11.77
CA PHE A 334 -14.49 -17.54 -12.19
C PHE A 334 -13.93 -17.57 -13.62
N VAL A 335 -13.78 -16.38 -14.22
CA VAL A 335 -13.39 -16.21 -15.61
C VAL A 335 -12.01 -15.54 -15.73
N SER A 336 -11.12 -16.18 -16.47
CA SER A 336 -9.93 -15.53 -17.05
C SER A 336 -10.19 -15.25 -18.53
N SER A 337 -10.03 -13.99 -18.92
CA SER A 337 -10.20 -13.56 -20.31
C SER A 337 -8.95 -12.85 -20.83
N MET A 338 -8.60 -13.08 -22.10
CA MET A 338 -7.62 -12.28 -22.82
C MET A 338 -8.35 -11.46 -23.88
N ARG A 339 -8.05 -10.17 -23.94
CA ARG A 339 -8.57 -9.25 -24.95
C ARG A 339 -7.44 -8.45 -25.58
N ARG A 340 -7.50 -8.23 -26.89
CA ARG A 340 -6.66 -7.24 -27.56
C ARG A 340 -7.48 -5.99 -27.87
N ALA A 341 -7.14 -4.89 -27.23
CA ALA A 341 -7.85 -3.64 -27.40
C ALA A 341 -7.85 -3.18 -28.87
N GLU A 342 -9.01 -2.73 -29.34
CA GLU A 342 -9.07 -1.80 -30.45
C GLU A 342 -8.44 -0.48 -30.01
N SER A 343 -7.89 0.29 -30.94
CA SER A 343 -7.18 1.52 -30.61
C SER A 343 -8.16 2.58 -30.08
N MET A 344 -8.21 2.77 -28.76
CA MET A 344 -8.98 3.84 -28.14
C MET A 344 -8.45 5.21 -28.62
N SER A 345 -9.36 6.05 -29.11
CA SER A 345 -9.09 7.40 -29.62
C SER A 345 -9.11 8.48 -28.53
N SER A 346 -8.84 8.10 -27.28
CA SER A 346 -8.83 8.99 -26.10
C SER A 346 -7.48 8.93 -25.39
N GLY A 347 -6.89 10.10 -25.09
CA GLY A 347 -5.50 10.27 -24.64
C GLY A 347 -5.11 9.73 -23.26
N THR A 348 -5.86 8.77 -22.70
CA THR A 348 -5.47 8.02 -21.50
C THR A 348 -4.57 6.86 -21.90
N GLY A 349 -3.38 6.77 -21.31
CA GLY A 349 -2.30 5.85 -21.72
C GLY A 349 -2.52 4.36 -21.43
N CYS A 350 -3.74 3.83 -21.52
CA CYS A 350 -3.99 2.40 -21.43
C CYS A 350 -3.30 1.67 -22.60
N GLY A 351 -2.48 0.68 -22.26
CA GLY A 351 -1.42 0.18 -23.14
C GLY A 351 -1.88 -0.38 -24.50
N ARG A 352 -1.10 -0.11 -25.54
CA ARG A 352 -1.23 -0.74 -26.87
C ARG A 352 -0.76 -2.20 -26.77
N GLY A 353 -1.63 -3.14 -26.41
CA GLY A 353 -1.24 -4.53 -26.16
C GLY A 353 -2.37 -5.56 -26.16
N GLN A 354 -1.99 -6.83 -25.97
CA GLN A 354 -2.88 -7.91 -25.52
C GLN A 354 -2.80 -7.93 -23.99
N ASN A 355 -3.94 -7.89 -23.32
CA ASN A 355 -4.01 -7.92 -21.86
C ASN A 355 -4.90 -9.10 -21.43
N ILE A 356 -4.52 -9.73 -20.32
CA ILE A 356 -5.35 -10.74 -19.65
C ILE A 356 -6.03 -10.06 -18.45
N TYR A 357 -7.30 -10.36 -18.26
CA TYR A 357 -8.21 -9.81 -17.26
C TYR A 357 -8.92 -10.93 -16.50
N TRP A 358 -9.14 -10.73 -15.20
CA TRP A 358 -10.04 -11.56 -14.38
C TRP A 358 -11.41 -10.90 -14.21
N ASN A 359 -12.44 -11.75 -14.06
CA ASN A 359 -13.80 -11.40 -13.70
C ASN A 359 -14.53 -12.61 -13.09
#